data_AF-A0A949H421-F1
#
_entry.id   AF-A0A949H421-F1
#
_cell.length_a   1.000
_cell.length_b   1.000
_cell.length_c   1.000
_cell.angle_alpha   90.00
_cell.angle_beta   90.00
_cell.angle_gamma   90.00
#
_symmetry.space_group_name_H-M   'P 1'
#
loop_
_entity.id
_entity.type
_entity.pdbx_description
1 polymer ?
#
loop_
_entity_poly.entity_id
_entity_poly.type
_entity_poly.pdbx_seq_one_letter_code
_entity_poly.pdbx_strand_id
1 'polypeptide(L)' 'MTDAPRKDIAASVRDRLQNHARATGQDFQRVLVRYGIERLLYRLALSGIRERFVLKGAMSGASIASA' A
#
# COMPACT_ATOMS: atom_id res chain seq x y z
N MET A 1 -11.28 35.71 -4.92
CA MET A 1 -11.64 34.32 -4.58
C MET A 1 -10.99 33.39 -5.59
N THR A 2 -9.76 32.93 -5.32
CA THR A 2 -9.13 31.87 -6.11
C THR A 2 -8.43 30.94 -5.11
N ASP A 3 -9.13 29.86 -4.74
CA ASP A 3 -8.54 28.75 -4.00
C ASP A 3 -7.50 28.10 -4.94
N ALA A 4 -6.25 28.00 -4.49
CA ALA A 4 -5.21 27.30 -5.24
C ALA A 4 -5.68 25.86 -5.52
N PRO A 5 -5.40 25.26 -6.69
CA PRO A 5 -5.90 23.94 -7.04
C PRO A 5 -5.51 22.93 -5.95
N ARG A 6 -6.52 22.44 -5.23
CA ARG A 6 -6.35 21.49 -4.13
C ARG A 6 -5.70 20.24 -4.71
N LYS A 7 -4.44 20.00 -4.38
CA LYS A 7 -3.67 18.88 -4.92
C LYS A 7 -4.35 17.57 -4.53
N ASP A 8 -5.00 16.92 -5.49
CA ASP A 8 -5.63 15.62 -5.29
C ASP A 8 -4.52 14.56 -5.15
N ILE A 9 -4.15 14.28 -3.90
CA ILE A 9 -3.15 13.28 -3.57
C ILE A 9 -3.64 11.88 -3.96
N ALA A 10 -4.95 11.60 -3.89
CA ALA A 10 -5.49 10.30 -4.25
C ALA A 10 -5.35 10.05 -5.76
N ALA A 11 -5.68 11.05 -6.59
CA ALA A 11 -5.45 11.00 -8.03
C ALA A 11 -3.95 10.82 -8.34
N SER A 12 -3.07 11.58 -7.70
CA SER A 12 -1.62 11.45 -7.90
C SER A 12 -1.07 10.06 -7.53
N VAL A 13 -1.57 9.46 -6.44
CA VAL A 13 -1.19 8.10 -6.04
C VAL A 13 -1.72 7.08 -7.04
N ARG A 14 -2.96 7.23 -7.50
CA ARG A 14 -3.56 6.36 -8.51
C ARG A 14 -2.73 6.34 -9.80
N ASP A 15 -2.33 7.51 -10.29
CA ASP A 15 -1.53 7.65 -11.51
C ASP A 15 -0.16 6.98 -11.37
N ARG A 16 0.50 7.16 -10.21
CA ARG A 16 1.78 6.50 -9.93
C ARG A 16 1.66 4.98 -9.92
N LEU A 17 0.60 4.45 -9.30
CA LEU A 17 0.35 3.00 -9.26
C LEU A 17 -0.01 2.46 -10.66
N GLN A 18 -0.74 3.23 -11.46
CA GLN A 18 -1.07 2.84 -12.83
C GLN A 18 0.18 2.81 -13.73
N ASN A 19 1.06 3.81 -13.59
CA ASN A 19 2.33 3.84 -14.29
C ASN A 19 3.23 2.67 -13.86
N HIS A 20 3.25 2.35 -12.56
CA HIS A 20 3.99 1.20 -12.04
C HIS A 20 3.47 -0.14 -12.60
N ALA A 21 2.15 -0.33 -12.63
CA ALA A 21 1.52 -1.52 -13.20
C ALA A 21 1.89 -1.69 -14.68
N ARG A 22 1.85 -0.60 -15.47
CA ARG A 22 2.27 -0.60 -16.88
C ARG A 22 3.75 -0.94 -17.06
N ALA A 23 4.63 -0.32 -16.26
CA ALA A 23 6.07 -0.54 -16.34
C ALA A 23 6.49 -1.97 -15.96
N THR A 24 5.71 -2.63 -15.09
CA THR A 24 5.98 -3.98 -14.60
C THR A 24 5.18 -5.06 -15.32
N GLY A 25 4.30 -4.69 -16.26
CA GLY A 25 3.38 -5.62 -16.94
C GLY A 25 2.37 -6.29 -16.01
N GLN A 26 2.08 -5.69 -14.84
CA GLN A 26 1.15 -6.24 -13.85
C GLN A 26 -0.26 -5.69 -14.02
N ASP A 27 -1.25 -6.47 -13.58
CA ASP A 27 -2.62 -5.99 -13.47
C ASP A 27 -2.72 -4.84 -12.45
N PHE A 28 -3.39 -3.76 -12.83
CA PHE A 28 -3.50 -2.56 -12.01
C PHE A 28 -4.30 -2.82 -10.72
N GLN A 29 -5.36 -3.64 -10.76
CA GLN A 29 -6.13 -3.95 -9.55
C GLN A 29 -5.27 -4.73 -8.55
N ARG A 30 -4.45 -5.68 -9.03
CA ARG A 30 -3.50 -6.40 -8.18
C ARG A 30 -2.50 -5.46 -7.50
N VAL A 31 -1.92 -4.53 -8.24
CA VAL A 31 -0.99 -3.51 -7.70
C VAL A 31 -1.70 -2.62 -6.68
N LEU A 32 -2.91 -2.16 -7.00
CA LEU A 32 -3.70 -1.28 -6.14
C LEU A 32 -4.07 -1.94 -4.81
N VAL A 33 -4.57 -3.19 -4.86
CA VAL A 33 -4.96 -3.95 -3.66
C VAL A 33 -3.75 -4.21 -2.79
N ARG A 34 -2.62 -4.64 -3.38
CA ARG A 34 -1.38 -4.89 -2.64
C ARG A 34 -0.89 -3.62 -1.94
N TYR A 35 -0.83 -2.50 -2.66
CA TYR A 35 -0.44 -1.22 -2.09
C TYR A 35 -1.37 -0.79 -0.93
N GLY A 36 -2.68 -0.96 -1.09
CA GLY A 36 -3.66 -0.63 -0.06
C GLY A 36 -3.46 -1.44 1.22
N ILE A 37 -3.25 -2.75 1.10
CA ILE A 37 -2.99 -3.65 2.23
C ILE A 37 -1.67 -3.27 2.91
N GLU A 38 -0.58 -3.13 2.17
CA GLU A 38 0.73 -2.77 2.74
C GLU A 38 0.68 -1.42 3.46
N ARG A 39 -0.04 -0.43 2.89
CA ARG A 39 -0.18 0.88 3.52
C ARG A 39 -1.03 0.82 4.79
N LEU A 40 -2.07 -0.02 4.82
CA LEU A 40 -2.87 -0.26 6.02
C LEU A 40 -2.02 -0.92 7.11
N LEU A 41 -1.29 -1.99 6.76
CA LEU A 41 -0.41 -2.70 7.68
C LEU A 41 0.69 -1.80 8.23
N TYR A 42 1.31 -0.97 7.38
CA TYR A 42 2.29 0.03 7.80
C TYR A 42 1.70 1.01 8.83
N ARG A 43 0.48 1.51 8.60
CA ARG A 43 -0.20 2.41 9.55
C ARG A 43 -0.52 1.71 10.87
N LEU A 44 -0.95 0.44 10.82
CA LEU A 44 -1.22 -0.35 12.02
C LEU A 44 0.08 -0.63 12.81
N ALA A 45 1.17 -0.95 12.13
CA ALA A 45 2.47 -1.19 12.75
C ALA A 45 3.00 0.04 13.50
N LEU A 46 2.76 1.24 12.97
CA LEU A 46 3.12 2.50 13.64
C LEU A 46 2.13 2.92 14.74
N SER A 47 0.99 2.25 14.87
CA SER A 47 0.00 2.60 15.89
C SER A 47 0.42 2.14 17.29
N GLY A 48 -0.05 2.84 18.32
CA GLY A 48 0.19 2.47 19.73
C GLY A 48 -0.46 1.16 20.17
N ILE A 49 -1.28 0.54 19.30
CA ILE A 49 -1.97 -0.72 19.55
C ILE A 49 -1.44 -1.87 18.67
N ARG A 50 -0.26 -1.70 18.04
CA ARG A 50 0.35 -2.72 17.17
C ARG A 50 0.39 -4.12 17.80
N GLU A 51 0.64 -4.22 19.10
CA GLU A 51 0.76 -5.50 19.81
C GLU A 51 -0.58 -6.22 19.99
N ARG A 52 -1.69 -5.54 19.70
CA ARG A 52 -3.04 -6.10 19.73
C ARG A 52 -3.45 -6.73 18.39
N PHE A 53 -2.62 -6.62 17.36
CA PHE A 53 -2.91 -7.18 16.03
C PHE A 53 -1.86 -8.20 15.63
N VAL A 54 -2.31 -9.34 15.11
CA VAL A 54 -1.46 -10.35 14.50
C VAL A 54 -1.86 -10.48 13.03
N LEU A 55 -0.89 -10.34 12.13
CA LEU A 55 -1.11 -10.62 10.70
C LEU A 55 -1.21 -12.13 10.51
N LYS A 56 -2.42 -12.66 10.39
CA LYS A 56 -2.69 -14.08 10.19
C LYS A 56 -3.24 -14.29 8.79
N GLY A 57 -2.37 -14.53 7.81
CA GLY A 57 -2.80 -14.71 6.41
C GLY A 57 -1.74 -14.63 5.32
N ALA A 58 -0.50 -14.18 5.63
CA ALA A 58 0.62 -14.49 4.74
C ALA A 58 0.87 -16.00 4.87
N MET A 59 0.60 -16.74 3.80
CA MET A 59 0.66 -18.19 3.76
C MET A 59 1.88 -18.76 4.49
N SER A 60 1.68 -19.86 5.21
CA SER A 60 2.73 -20.77 5.67
C SER A 60 3.82 -20.90 4.60
N GLY A 61 5.05 -20.51 4.94
CA GLY A 61 6.24 -20.78 4.11
C GLY A 61 7.11 -19.59 3.66
N ALA A 62 6.87 -18.36 4.11
CA ALA A 62 7.87 -17.30 3.93
C ALA A 62 8.82 -17.28 5.14
N SER A 63 9.91 -18.04 5.04
CA SER A 63 11.09 -17.84 5.89
C SER A 63 11.57 -16.40 5.70
N ILE A 64 11.31 -15.55 6.68
CA ILE A 64 12.11 -14.35 6.88
C ILE A 64 13.44 -14.80 7.48
N ALA A 65 14.30 -15.35 6.62
CA ALA A 65 15.70 -15.56 6.92
C ALA A 65 16.46 -14.22 6.79
N SER A 66 17.35 -14.02 7.77
CA SER A 66 18.46 -13.06 7.85
C SER A 66 18.13 -11.56 7.83
N ALA A 67 18.32 -10.90 8.97
CA ALA A 67 19.64 -10.42 9.38
C ALA A 67 19.76 -10.45 10.91
#